data_AF-A0A818KW23-F1
#
_entry.id   AF-A0A818KW23-F1
#
_cell.length_a   1.000
_cell.length_b   1.000
_cell.length_c   1.000
_cell.angle_alpha   90.00
_cell.angle_beta   90.00
_cell.angle_gamma   90.00
#
_symmetry.space_group_name_H-M   'P 1'
#
loop_
_entity.id
_entity.type
_entity.pdbx_description
1 polymer ?
#
loop_
_entity_poly.entity_id
_entity_poly.type
_entity_poly.pdbx_seq_one_letter_code
_entity_poly.pdbx_strand_id
1 'polypeptide(L)'
;HNFICHTIGFGEGIQKGSKEEKRLDQMATNGGGKNYMAETGDELIKKFEDIAVNSTTSSALIERFSEILSRDINAKITTDYL
;
A
#
# COMPACT_ATOMS: atom_id res chain seq x y z
N HIS A 1 1.29 -12.66 -1.66
CA HIS A 1 1.45 -11.25 -1.29
C HIS A 1 0.31 -10.49 -1.93
N ASN A 2 -0.65 -10.02 -1.16
CA ASN A 2 -1.78 -9.24 -1.68
C ASN A 2 -1.32 -7.78 -1.74
N PHE A 3 -1.15 -7.26 -2.95
CA PHE A 3 -0.88 -5.83 -3.15
C PHE A 3 -2.15 -5.05 -2.89
N ILE A 4 -2.09 -4.05 -2.02
CA ILE A 4 -3.21 -3.13 -1.77
C ILE A 4 -3.17 -2.03 -2.84
N CYS A 5 -4.27 -1.84 -3.57
CA CYS A 5 -4.41 -0.78 -4.57
C CYS A 5 -5.29 0.36 -4.04
N HIS A 6 -4.71 1.55 -3.90
CA HIS A 6 -5.45 2.78 -3.66
C HIS A 6 -5.53 3.59 -4.97
N THR A 7 -6.63 4.32 -5.16
CA THR A 7 -6.84 5.20 -6.33
C THR A 7 -7.11 6.63 -5.87
N ILE A 8 -6.69 7.61 -6.66
CA ILE A 8 -7.02 9.03 -6.42
C ILE A 8 -7.60 9.61 -7.72
N GLY A 9 -8.86 10.00 -7.68
CA GLY A 9 -9.48 10.80 -8.75
C GLY A 9 -9.06 12.25 -8.63
N PHE A 10 -8.48 12.80 -9.71
CA PHE A 10 -8.02 14.19 -9.77
C PHE A 10 -8.46 14.87 -11.06
N GLY A 11 -8.92 16.11 -10.92
CA GLY A 11 -9.33 16.98 -12.04
C GLY A 11 -10.82 16.90 -12.40
N GLU A 12 -11.27 17.89 -13.18
CA GLU A 12 -12.69 18.13 -13.48
C GLU A 12 -13.40 16.99 -14.21
N GLY A 13 -12.65 16.11 -14.88
CA GLY A 13 -13.16 14.94 -15.58
C GLY A 13 -13.55 13.77 -14.68
N ILE A 14 -13.24 13.81 -13.38
CA ILE A 14 -13.51 12.74 -12.42
C ILE A 14 -14.37 13.30 -11.30
N GLN A 15 -15.66 13.48 -11.59
CA GLN A 15 -16.62 13.99 -10.61
C GLN A 15 -17.21 12.86 -9.78
N LYS A 16 -17.69 13.16 -8.58
CA LYS A 16 -18.37 12.17 -7.73
C LYS A 16 -19.59 11.57 -8.44
N GLY A 17 -19.68 10.24 -8.48
CA GLY A 17 -20.76 9.52 -9.16
C GLY A 17 -20.59 9.40 -10.69
N SER A 18 -19.54 9.99 -11.26
CA SER A 18 -19.16 9.80 -12.66
C SER A 18 -18.79 8.34 -12.95
N LYS A 19 -18.73 7.98 -14.24
CA LYS A 19 -18.32 6.64 -14.65
C LYS A 19 -16.85 6.39 -14.32
N GLU A 20 -16.06 7.44 -14.37
CA GLU A 20 -14.63 7.49 -14.11
C GLU A 20 -14.36 7.24 -12.62
N GLU A 21 -15.09 7.92 -11.73
CA GLU A 21 -14.99 7.70 -10.28
C GLU A 21 -15.42 6.28 -9.90
N LYS A 22 -16.51 5.76 -10.48
CA LYS A 22 -16.92 4.36 -10.28
C LYS A 22 -15.86 3.35 -10.73
N ARG A 23 -15.15 3.64 -11.82
CA ARG A 23 -14.04 2.79 -12.28
C ARG A 23 -12.88 2.80 -11.29
N LEU A 24 -12.52 3.97 -10.77
CA LEU A 24 -11.47 4.09 -9.75
C LEU A 24 -11.86 3.40 -8.45
N ASP A 25 -13.13 3.51 -8.04
CA ASP A 25 -13.67 2.82 -6.87
C ASP A 25 -13.64 1.29 -7.04
N GLN A 26 -14.03 0.80 -8.21
CA GLN A 26 -13.96 -0.62 -8.52
C GLN A 26 -12.51 -1.14 -8.52
N MET A 27 -11.56 -0.37 -9.06
CA MET A 27 -10.14 -0.73 -9.04
C MET A 27 -9.59 -0.80 -7.61
N ALA A 28 -9.87 0.22 -6.78
CA ALA A 28 -9.44 0.22 -5.39
C ALA A 28 -10.07 -0.93 -4.59
N THR A 29 -11.37 -1.17 -4.78
CA THR A 29 -12.10 -2.27 -4.13
C THR A 29 -11.52 -3.63 -4.51
N ASN A 30 -11.28 -3.87 -5.81
CA ASN A 30 -10.69 -5.11 -6.29
C ASN A 30 -9.27 -5.33 -5.75
N GLY A 31 -8.51 -4.25 -5.55
CA GLY A 31 -7.20 -4.30 -4.92
C GLY A 31 -7.22 -4.16 -3.39
N GLY A 32 -8.38 -4.25 -2.73
CA GLY A 32 -8.50 -4.19 -1.28
C GLY A 32 -8.10 -2.87 -0.63
N GLY A 33 -8.01 -1.79 -1.40
CA GLY A 33 -7.70 -0.44 -0.91
C GLY A 33 -8.91 0.48 -0.91
N LYS A 34 -8.66 1.78 -1.06
CA LYS A 34 -9.66 2.85 -1.01
C LYS A 34 -9.47 3.81 -2.17
N ASN A 35 -10.59 4.31 -2.69
CA ASN A 35 -10.62 5.44 -3.61
C ASN A 35 -10.66 6.76 -2.83
N TYR A 36 -9.91 7.73 -3.30
CA TYR A 36 -9.84 9.09 -2.77
C TYR A 36 -10.15 10.08 -3.88
N MET A 37 -10.55 11.28 -3.50
CA MET A 37 -10.76 12.40 -4.42
C MET A 37 -9.87 13.56 -4.00
N ALA A 38 -9.33 14.26 -5.00
CA ALA A 38 -8.62 15.52 -4.84
C ALA A 38 -9.12 16.51 -5.90
N GLU A 39 -9.48 17.71 -5.47
CA GLU A 39 -9.92 18.80 -6.34
C GLU A 39 -8.76 19.77 -6.63
N THR A 40 -7.79 19.84 -5.72
CA THR A 40 -6.59 20.70 -5.84
C THR A 40 -5.28 19.89 -5.83
N GLY A 41 -4.21 20.51 -6.33
CA GLY A 41 -2.87 19.90 -6.28
C GLY A 41 -2.38 19.62 -4.86
N ASP A 42 -2.69 20.51 -3.91
CA ASP A 42 -2.30 20.35 -2.51
C ASP A 42 -3.04 19.18 -1.84
N GLU A 43 -4.32 19.00 -2.16
CA GLU A 43 -5.08 17.83 -1.72
C GLU A 43 -4.50 16.54 -2.28
N LEU A 44 -4.11 16.54 -3.56
CA LEU A 44 -3.51 15.39 -4.21
C LEU A 44 -2.20 14.98 -3.52
N ILE A 45 -1.32 15.95 -3.24
CA ILE A 45 -0.05 15.73 -2.53
C ILE A 45 -0.32 15.12 -1.16
N LYS A 46 -1.24 15.71 -0.38
CA LYS A 46 -1.59 15.20 0.95
C LYS A 46 -2.13 13.77 0.91
N LYS A 47 -2.96 13.43 -0.08
CA LYS A 47 -3.46 12.04 -0.25
C LYS A 47 -2.34 11.07 -0.60
N PHE A 48 -1.39 11.46 -1.44
CA PHE A 48 -0.22 10.64 -1.72
C PHE A 48 0.64 10.40 -0.48
N GLU A 49 0.91 11.43 0.31
CA GLU A 49 1.66 11.32 1.57
C GLU A 49 0.96 10.39 2.56
N ASP A 50 -0.36 10.55 2.75
CA ASP A 50 -1.17 9.69 3.62
C ASP A 50 -1.11 8.21 3.18
N ILE A 51 -1.21 7.93 1.87
CA ILE A 51 -1.12 6.56 1.34
C ILE A 51 0.29 6.00 1.53
N ALA A 52 1.33 6.80 1.28
CA ALA A 52 2.72 6.38 1.42
C ALA A 52 3.07 6.00 2.86
N VAL A 53 2.66 6.82 3.84
CA VAL A 53 2.89 6.55 5.27
C VAL A 53 2.19 5.27 5.73
N ASN A 54 1.00 4.97 5.19
CA ASN A 54 0.22 3.80 5.56
C ASN A 54 0.54 2.55 4.71
N SER A 55 1.41 2.67 3.70
CA SER A 55 1.86 1.54 2.88
C SER A 55 2.91 0.73 3.64
N THR A 56 2.44 -0.26 4.40
CA THR A 56 3.24 -1.16 5.23
C THR A 56 4.10 -2.17 4.46
N THR A 57 4.18 -2.09 3.13
CA THR A 57 5.00 -3.01 2.33
C THR A 57 6.49 -2.91 2.66
N SER A 58 7.00 -1.78 3.16
CA SER A 58 8.36 -1.75 3.73
C SER A 58 8.45 -2.51 5.06
N SER A 59 7.53 -2.26 6.00
CA SER A 59 7.56 -2.88 7.33
C SER A 59 7.35 -4.39 7.29
N ALA A 60 6.41 -4.90 6.48
CA ALA A 60 6.15 -6.34 6.36
C ALA A 60 7.31 -7.10 5.66
N LEU A 61 7.98 -6.47 4.67
CA LEU A 61 9.20 -7.05 4.09
C LEU A 61 10.36 -7.04 5.08
N ILE A 62 10.53 -5.94 5.83
CA ILE A 62 11.56 -5.82 6.86
C ILE A 62 11.34 -6.85 7.98
N GLU A 63 10.10 -7.05 8.42
CA GLU A 63 9.73 -8.09 9.40
C GLU A 63 10.02 -9.48 8.85
N ARG A 64 9.61 -9.78 7.61
CA ARG A 64 9.91 -11.07 6.98
C ARG A 64 11.40 -11.33 6.82
N PHE A 65 12.20 -10.34 6.42
CA PHE A 65 13.64 -10.49 6.36
C PHE A 65 14.26 -10.70 7.75
N SER A 66 13.76 -9.98 8.77
CA SER A 66 14.21 -10.13 10.16
C SER A 66 13.90 -11.52 10.72
N GLU A 67 12.71 -12.07 10.43
CA GLU A 67 12.31 -13.43 10.81
C GLU A 67 13.20 -14.49 10.15
N ILE A 68 13.44 -14.38 8.84
CA ILE A 68 14.27 -15.32 8.08
C ILE A 68 15.71 -15.31 8.61
N LEU A 69 16.30 -14.13 8.78
CA LEU A 69 17.66 -13.98 9.29
C LEU A 69 17.78 -14.55 10.71
N SER A 70 16.82 -14.27 11.59
CA SER A 70 16.84 -14.78 12.96
C SER A 70 16.75 -16.31 13.00
N ARG A 71 15.88 -16.90 12.18
CA ARG A 71 15.75 -18.36 12.06
C ARG A 71 17.05 -18.98 11.56
N ASP A 72 17.64 -18.44 10.51
CA ASP A 72 18.82 -19.03 9.87
C ASP A 72 20.07 -18.89 10.76
N ILE A 73 20.21 -17.78 11.50
CA ILE A 73 21.25 -17.60 12.51
C ILE A 73 21.09 -18.62 13.65
N ASN A 74 19.87 -18.80 14.18
CA ASN A 74 19.62 -19.76 15.25
C ASN A 74 19.89 -21.21 14.80
N ALA A 75 19.49 -21.55 13.58
CA ALA A 75 19.78 -22.86 12.99
C ALA A 75 21.29 -23.09 12.84
N LYS A 76 22.04 -22.04 12.43
CA LYS A 76 23.48 -22.11 12.27
C LYS A 76 24.20 -22.25 13.61
N ILE A 77 23.80 -21.48 14.63
CA ILE A 77 24.33 -21.61 16.00
C ILE A 77 24.09 -23.01 16.53
N THR A 78 22.89 -23.56 16.34
CA THR A 78 22.54 -24.92 16.80
C THR A 78 23.38 -25.98 16.09
N THR A 79 23.69 -25.79 14.81
CA THR A 79 24.48 -26.77 14.04
C THR A 79 25.97 -26.70 14.38
N ASP A 80 26.50 -25.51 14.64
CA ASP A 80 27.95 -25.29 14.78
C ASP A 80 28.43 -25.35 16.24
N TYR A 81 27.54 -25.14 17.23
CA TYR A 81 27.92 -24.95 18.64
C TYR A 81 27.15 -25.81 19.65
N LEU A 82 26.18 -26.63 19.21
CA LEU A 82 25.49 -27.64 20.03
C LEU A 82 25.70 -29.03 19.42
#